data_AF-A0A845ZHH8-F1
#
_entry.id   AF-A0A845ZHH8-F1
#
_cell.length_a   1.000
_cell.length_b   1.000
_cell.length_c   1.000
_cell.angle_alpha   90.00
_cell.angle_beta   90.00
_cell.angle_gamma   90.00
#
_symmetry.space_group_name_H-M   'P 1'
#
loop_
_entity.id
_entity.type
_entity.pdbx_description
1 polymer ?
#
loop_
_entity_poly.entity_id
_entity_poly.type
_entity_poly.pdbx_seq_one_letter_code
_entity_poly.pdbx_strand_id
1 'polypeptide(L)'
;MKISSHQDSLPSADIVFVHGLGGDARSTWHPKEKRDDDDFWPVWLENDQPGLNIWSFGYNAKATNWKSNSSMPLFDQASNLLDCLDSRDLGKRPLVFITHSLGGLFQRLCPLQAPMAP
;
A
#
# COMPACT_ATOMS: atom_id res chain seq x y z
N MET A 1 5.23 5.86 -0.16
CA MET A 1 4.99 7.31 0.04
C MET A 1 3.95 7.49 1.13
N LYS A 2 4.22 8.35 2.12
CA LYS A 2 3.22 8.74 3.13
C LYS A 2 2.33 9.81 2.52
N ILE A 3 1.02 9.65 2.64
CA ILE A 3 0.04 10.65 2.16
C ILE A 3 -0.36 11.54 3.33
N SER A 4 -0.78 10.93 4.43
CA SER A 4 -1.28 11.64 5.60
C SER A 4 -0.60 11.18 6.89
N SER A 5 -0.49 12.08 7.86
CA SER A 5 -0.08 11.77 9.23
C SER A 5 -0.70 12.77 10.18
N HIS A 6 -1.51 12.31 11.13
CA HIS A 6 -1.93 13.16 12.23
C HIS A 6 -0.77 13.29 13.23
N GLN A 7 -0.33 14.53 13.49
CA GLN A 7 0.75 14.84 14.45
C GLN A 7 0.24 15.00 15.89
N ASP A 8 -1.06 15.32 16.06
CA ASP A 8 -1.64 15.66 17.37
C ASP A 8 -2.40 14.51 18.05
N SER A 9 -2.61 13.38 17.35
CA SER A 9 -3.28 12.19 17.88
C SER A 9 -2.79 10.92 17.20
N LEU A 10 -2.65 9.83 17.97
CA LEU A 10 -2.32 8.52 17.40
C LEU A 10 -3.42 8.12 16.39
N PRO A 11 -3.07 7.78 15.14
CA PRO A 11 -4.07 7.47 14.12
C PRO A 11 -4.78 6.15 14.47
N SER A 12 -6.08 6.06 14.22
CA SER A 12 -6.90 4.92 14.61
C SER A 12 -6.61 3.65 13.80
N ALA A 13 -6.10 3.80 12.57
CA ALA A 13 -5.68 2.71 11.70
C ALA A 13 -4.61 3.17 10.70
N ASP A 14 -3.90 2.20 10.13
CA ASP A 14 -2.98 2.37 9.00
C ASP A 14 -3.62 1.81 7.73
N ILE A 15 -3.65 2.62 6.66
CA ILE A 15 -4.17 2.19 5.35
C ILE A 15 -3.03 2.20 4.35
N VAL A 16 -2.83 1.07 3.68
CA VAL A 16 -1.76 0.89 2.70
C VAL A 16 -2.36 0.54 1.35
N PHE A 17 -2.23 1.47 0.41
CA PHE A 17 -2.61 1.30 -0.98
C PHE A 17 -1.46 0.61 -1.74
N VAL A 18 -1.76 -0.50 -2.44
CA VAL A 18 -0.79 -1.29 -3.20
C VAL A 18 -1.28 -1.46 -4.64
N HIS A 19 -0.57 -0.85 -5.59
CA HIS A 19 -0.95 -0.93 -6.99
C HIS A 19 -0.69 -2.32 -7.60
N GLY A 20 -1.24 -2.56 -8.80
CA GLY A 20 -1.05 -3.81 -9.53
C GLY A 20 0.00 -3.73 -10.64
N LEU A 21 0.09 -4.79 -11.44
CA LEU A 21 0.98 -4.87 -12.61
C LEU A 21 0.72 -3.72 -13.59
N GLY A 22 1.77 -3.08 -14.09
CA GLY A 22 1.71 -1.92 -14.99
C GLY A 22 1.23 -0.61 -14.34
N GLY A 23 0.97 -0.63 -13.03
CA GLY A 23 0.54 0.54 -12.26
C GLY A 23 1.70 1.28 -11.59
N ASP A 24 1.34 2.34 -10.88
CA ASP A 24 2.22 3.20 -10.07
C ASP A 24 1.49 3.64 -8.79
N ALA A 25 2.24 3.95 -7.74
CA ALA A 25 1.74 4.38 -6.43
C ALA A 25 0.77 5.57 -6.49
N ARG A 26 0.85 6.42 -7.51
CA ARG A 26 -0.05 7.57 -7.65
C ARG A 26 -1.06 7.36 -8.76
N SER A 27 -0.62 7.00 -9.96
CA SER A 27 -1.53 6.95 -11.12
C SER A 27 -2.57 5.85 -11.05
N THR A 28 -2.32 4.77 -10.28
CA THR A 28 -3.32 3.70 -10.12
C THR A 28 -4.56 4.14 -9.35
N TRP A 29 -4.41 5.11 -8.43
CA TRP A 29 -5.50 5.60 -7.59
C TRP A 29 -6.05 6.94 -8.06
N HIS A 30 -5.77 7.26 -9.32
CA HIS A 30 -6.20 8.47 -9.98
C HIS A 30 -7.13 8.10 -11.14
N PRO A 31 -8.27 8.79 -11.33
CA PRO A 31 -9.03 8.65 -12.56
C PRO A 31 -8.14 8.95 -13.77
N LYS A 32 -8.27 8.11 -14.81
CA LYS A 32 -7.58 8.32 -16.10
C LYS A 32 -7.84 9.75 -16.57
N GLU A 33 -6.76 10.45 -16.94
CA GLU A 33 -6.73 11.83 -17.47
C GLU A 33 -6.62 12.97 -16.46
N LYS A 34 -6.82 12.70 -15.17
CA LYS A 34 -6.59 13.72 -14.13
C LYS A 34 -5.26 13.49 -13.41
N ARG A 35 -4.68 14.55 -12.83
CA ARG A 35 -3.47 14.48 -12.00
C ARG A 35 -3.55 15.29 -10.71
N ASP A 36 -4.68 15.96 -10.49
CA ASP A 36 -4.91 16.86 -9.38
C ASP A 36 -5.22 16.08 -8.10
N ASP A 37 -4.73 16.57 -6.97
CA ASP A 37 -4.90 15.89 -5.68
C ASP A 37 -6.37 15.71 -5.27
N ASP A 38 -7.28 16.53 -5.81
CA ASP A 38 -8.72 16.48 -5.52
C ASP A 38 -9.39 15.17 -5.96
N ASP A 39 -8.86 14.49 -6.98
CA ASP A 39 -9.40 13.23 -7.50
C ASP A 39 -8.57 12.02 -7.09
N PHE A 40 -7.55 12.22 -6.25
CA PHE A 40 -6.67 11.16 -5.77
C PHE A 40 -7.30 10.45 -4.56
N TRP A 41 -7.64 9.16 -4.72
CA TRP A 41 -8.39 8.41 -3.71
C TRP A 41 -7.81 8.45 -2.29
N PRO A 42 -6.48 8.36 -2.09
CA PRO A 42 -5.89 8.48 -0.75
C PRO A 42 -6.16 9.83 -0.06
N VAL A 43 -6.18 10.93 -0.83
CA VAL A 43 -6.48 12.29 -0.31
C VAL A 43 -7.97 12.43 -0.03
N TRP A 44 -8.83 11.90 -0.91
CA TRP A 44 -10.26 11.85 -0.66
C TRP A 44 -10.58 11.08 0.63
N LEU A 45 -9.94 9.93 0.86
CA LEU A 45 -10.14 9.12 2.05
C LEU A 45 -9.64 9.80 3.33
N GLU A 46 -8.54 10.57 3.25
CA GLU A 46 -8.07 11.40 4.37
C GLU A 46 -9.12 12.45 4.77
N ASN A 47 -9.72 13.11 3.77
CA ASN A 47 -10.71 14.15 3.99
C ASN A 47 -12.04 13.59 4.53
N ASP A 48 -12.47 12.42 4.06
CA ASP A 48 -13.71 11.78 4.50
C ASP A 48 -13.59 11.21 5.92
N GLN A 49 -12.42 10.62 6.23
CA GLN A 49 -12.16 10.00 7.53
C GLN A 49 -10.84 10.49 8.14
N PRO A 50 -10.86 11.67 8.80
CA PRO A 50 -9.71 12.16 9.52
C PRO A 50 -9.35 11.23 10.68
N GLY A 51 -8.05 11.11 10.98
CA GLY A 51 -7.52 10.20 12.00
C GLY A 51 -6.92 8.90 11.43
N LEU A 52 -6.86 8.76 10.10
CA LEU A 52 -6.20 7.64 9.43
C LEU A 52 -4.78 7.98 9.01
N ASN A 53 -3.89 6.99 9.03
CA ASN A 53 -2.53 7.12 8.50
C ASN A 53 -2.47 6.43 7.14
N ILE A 54 -2.46 7.23 6.07
CA ILE A 54 -2.62 6.71 4.71
C ILE A 54 -1.28 6.66 4.00
N TRP A 55 -1.01 5.50 3.39
CA TRP A 55 0.20 5.19 2.66
C TRP A 55 -0.13 4.71 1.26
N SER A 56 0.69 5.11 0.30
CA SER A 56 0.70 4.46 -1.01
C SER A 56 2.07 3.83 -1.26
N PHE A 57 2.07 2.52 -1.50
CA PHE A 57 3.26 1.73 -1.75
C PHE A 57 3.50 1.60 -3.25
N GLY A 58 4.70 2.01 -3.67
CA GLY A 58 5.15 1.93 -5.05
C GLY A 58 6.21 0.86 -5.20
N TYR A 59 6.02 -0.03 -6.17
CA TYR A 59 7.01 -1.02 -6.58
C TYR A 59 7.16 -1.06 -8.10
N ASN A 60 8.27 -1.62 -8.58
CA ASN A 60 8.46 -1.75 -10.02
C ASN A 60 7.52 -2.81 -10.59
N ALA A 61 6.39 -2.37 -11.15
CA ALA A 61 5.35 -3.21 -11.70
C ALA A 61 5.45 -3.41 -13.24
N LYS A 62 6.62 -3.19 -13.86
CA LYS A 62 6.78 -3.38 -15.31
C LYS A 62 6.37 -4.80 -15.74
N ALA A 63 5.40 -4.89 -16.65
CA ALA A 63 4.88 -6.16 -17.16
C ALA A 63 5.96 -7.03 -17.85
N THR A 64 7.06 -6.43 -18.32
CA THR A 64 8.22 -7.14 -18.87
C THR A 64 8.93 -7.99 -17.83
N ASN A 65 9.02 -7.53 -16.58
CA ASN A 65 9.64 -8.29 -15.48
C ASN A 65 8.79 -9.49 -15.05
N TRP A 66 7.49 -9.48 -15.35
CA TRP A 66 6.58 -10.60 -15.11
C TRP A 66 6.70 -11.69 -16.18
N LYS A 67 6.84 -11.29 -17.45
CA LYS A 67 6.90 -12.24 -18.57
C LYS A 67 8.21 -13.04 -18.63
N SER A 68 9.25 -12.60 -17.93
CA SER A 68 10.57 -13.24 -17.91
C SER A 68 10.66 -14.50 -17.04
N ASN A 69 9.54 -15.04 -16.52
CA ASN A 69 9.49 -16.33 -15.80
C ASN A 69 10.39 -16.43 -14.56
N SER A 70 10.90 -15.30 -14.06
CA SER A 70 11.45 -15.23 -12.72
C SER A 70 10.27 -15.08 -11.77
N SER A 71 10.04 -16.06 -10.90
CA SER A 71 9.07 -15.95 -9.80
C SER A 71 9.61 -15.09 -8.65
N MET A 72 10.88 -14.67 -8.72
CA MET A 72 11.57 -13.81 -7.76
C MET A 72 11.08 -12.34 -7.68
N PRO A 73 10.64 -11.66 -8.76
CA PRO A 73 10.23 -10.26 -8.69
C PRO A 73 9.07 -10.03 -7.72
N LEU A 74 8.08 -10.93 -7.62
CA LEU A 74 7.00 -10.73 -6.66
C LEU A 74 7.44 -10.91 -5.22
N PHE A 75 8.20 -11.96 -4.96
CA PHE A 75 8.62 -12.31 -3.61
C PHE A 75 9.52 -11.20 -3.05
N ASP A 76 10.49 -10.74 -3.85
CA ASP A 76 11.39 -9.64 -3.47
C ASP A 76 10.61 -8.35 -3.23
N GLN A 77 9.60 -8.03 -4.06
CA GLN A 77 8.76 -6.86 -3.81
C GLN A 77 7.90 -7.04 -2.54
N ALA A 78 7.40 -8.23 -2.26
CA ALA A 78 6.63 -8.52 -1.05
C ALA A 78 7.50 -8.40 0.21
N SER A 79 8.75 -8.87 0.15
CA SER A 79 9.74 -8.65 1.21
C SER A 79 10.03 -7.15 1.40
N ASN A 80 10.23 -6.38 0.31
CA ASN A 80 10.41 -4.94 0.40
C ASN A 80 9.19 -4.23 1.02
N LEU A 81 7.98 -4.71 0.75
CA LEU A 81 6.77 -4.19 1.39
C LEU A 81 6.80 -4.47 2.88
N LEU A 82 7.12 -5.70 3.30
CA LEU A 82 7.21 -6.09 4.71
C LEU A 82 8.26 -5.27 5.45
N ASP A 83 9.46 -5.12 4.90
CA ASP A 83 10.52 -4.28 5.46
C ASP A 83 10.08 -2.81 5.60
N CYS A 84 9.30 -2.32 4.64
CA CYS A 84 8.75 -0.97 4.66
C CYS A 84 7.64 -0.81 5.72
N LEU A 85 6.85 -1.86 6.00
CA LEU A 85 5.88 -1.86 7.08
C LEU A 85 6.57 -1.86 8.44
N ASP A 86 7.55 -2.75 8.63
CA ASP A 86 8.30 -2.90 9.87
C ASP A 86 9.10 -1.64 10.20
N SER A 87 9.86 -1.10 9.22
CA SER A 87 10.64 0.13 9.41
C SER A 87 9.80 1.37 9.72
N ARG A 88 8.50 1.33 9.42
CA ARG A 88 7.56 2.42 9.67
C ARG A 88 6.61 2.14 10.84
N ASP A 89 6.84 1.05 11.57
CA ASP A 89 6.00 0.62 12.69
C ASP A 89 4.51 0.44 12.30
N LEU A 90 4.25 0.07 11.04
CA LEU A 90 2.90 -0.16 10.52
C LEU A 90 2.46 -1.57 10.90
N GLY A 91 1.35 -1.67 11.64
CA GLY A 91 0.88 -2.95 12.22
C GLY A 91 0.76 -2.93 13.75
N LYS A 92 1.22 -1.88 14.41
CA LYS A 92 0.93 -1.64 15.86
C LYS A 92 -0.53 -1.30 16.14
N ARG A 93 -1.32 -1.07 15.09
CA ARG A 93 -2.73 -0.70 15.10
C ARG A 93 -3.40 -1.37 13.89
N PRO A 94 -4.74 -1.33 13.77
CA PRO A 94 -5.44 -1.96 12.66
C PRO A 94 -4.84 -1.55 11.31
N LEU A 95 -4.39 -2.53 10.53
CA LEU A 95 -3.73 -2.35 9.25
C LEU A 95 -4.66 -2.86 8.13
N VAL A 96 -4.99 -1.98 7.19
CA VAL A 96 -5.88 -2.27 6.06
C VAL A 96 -5.13 -2.12 4.75
N PHE A 97 -5.18 -3.15 3.91
CA PHE A 97 -4.61 -3.09 2.56
C PHE A 97 -5.70 -2.85 1.53
N ILE A 98 -5.50 -1.83 0.70
CA ILE A 98 -6.31 -1.58 -0.50
C ILE A 98 -5.44 -1.95 -1.69
N THR A 99 -5.81 -3.01 -2.40
CA THR A 99 -4.96 -3.59 -3.45
C THR A 99 -5.67 -3.60 -4.80
N HIS A 100 -4.94 -3.29 -5.86
CA HIS A 100 -5.47 -3.37 -7.22
C HIS A 100 -4.93 -4.61 -7.95
N SER A 101 -5.83 -5.46 -8.45
CA SER A 101 -5.50 -6.65 -9.26
C SER A 101 -4.41 -7.53 -8.60
N LEU A 102 -3.23 -7.67 -9.23
CA LEU A 102 -2.11 -8.47 -8.76
C LEU A 102 -1.56 -8.01 -7.38
N GLY A 103 -1.80 -6.75 -6.99
CA GLY A 103 -1.45 -6.27 -5.65
C GLY A 103 -2.09 -7.12 -4.54
N GLY A 104 -3.23 -7.78 -4.79
CA GLY A 104 -3.89 -8.65 -3.82
C GLY A 104 -3.12 -9.93 -3.49
N LEU A 105 -2.11 -10.31 -4.29
CA LEU A 105 -1.22 -11.43 -3.95
C LEU A 105 -0.19 -11.06 -2.88
N PHE A 106 0.14 -9.77 -2.73
CA PHE A 106 1.06 -9.32 -1.67
C PHE A 106 0.48 -9.62 -0.28
N GLN A 107 -0.82 -9.44 -0.08
CA GLN A 107 -1.47 -9.77 1.19
C GLN A 107 -1.33 -11.25 1.56
N ARG A 108 -1.34 -12.15 0.57
CA ARG A 108 -1.19 -13.60 0.83
C ARG A 108 0.26 -14.00 1.08
N LEU A 109 1.21 -13.28 0.49
CA LEU A 109 2.65 -13.54 0.61
C LEU A 109 3.29 -12.83 1.81
N CYS A 110 2.63 -11.81 2.34
CA CYS A 110 2.94 -11.16 3.60
C CYS A 110 1.99 -11.71 4.66
N PRO A 111 2.27 -12.87 5.29
CA PRO A 111 1.53 -13.28 6.46
C PRO A 111 1.79 -12.23 7.53
N LEU A 112 0.84 -11.31 7.72
CA LEU A 112 0.77 -10.53 8.95
C LEU A 112 0.71 -11.58 10.05
N GLN A 113 1.79 -11.73 10.82
CA GLN A 113 1.80 -12.60 11.97
C GLN A 113 0.66 -12.11 12.86
N ALA A 114 -0.44 -12.86 12.88
CA ALA A 114 -1.45 -12.70 13.90
C ALA A 114 -0.72 -12.81 15.24
N PRO A 115 -1.06 -11.97 16.24
CA PRO A 115 -0.47 -12.12 17.55
C PRO A 115 -0.68 -13.57 17.97
N MET A 116 0.44 -14.25 18.25
CA MET A 116 0.40 -15.54 18.92
C MET A 116 -0.36 -15.30 20.21
N ALA A 117 -1.64 -15.70 20.22
CA ALA A 117 -2.43 -15.69 21.43
C ALA A 117 -1.71 -16.56 22.48
N PRO A 118 -1.68 -16.14 23.75
CA PRO A 118 -0.93 -16.82 24.81
C PRO A 118 -1.36 -18.26 25.04
#